data_AF-D2Q4Y3-F1
#
_entry.id   AF-D2Q4Y3-F1
#
_cell.length_a   1.000
_cell.length_b   1.000
_cell.length_c   1.000
_cell.angle_alpha   90.00
_cell.angle_beta   90.00
_cell.angle_gamma   90.00
#
_symmetry.space_group_name_H-M   'P 1'
#
loop_
_entity.id
_entity.type
_entity.pdbx_description
1 polymer ?
#
loop_
_entity_poly.entity_id
_entity_poly.type
_entity_poly.pdbx_seq_one_letter_code
_entity_poly.pdbx_strand_id
1 'polypeptide(L)'
;MTVVRALARPLLSTIFVIQGVNSVRNPEPLVPKAQPVTDRLVPLVKKVAPPQVSDRIPETTVNLVRLNGAVQVLGGLALATGKGRRLGASLLAASLVPSTVAGHPFWQETDKQVKGVQRIQFLKNMSLLGGLLLAAVDTEGQPGLVWRASHGAKAAKRETKRGAKLAKRETKQLARETKQLARSAKREARLATHRAKAELPFS
;
A
#
# COMPACT_ATOMS: atom_id res chain seq x y z
N MET A 1 -12.41 7.95 -15.24
CA MET A 1 -11.56 6.88 -15.79
C MET A 1 -11.13 7.29 -17.19
N THR A 2 -9.83 7.31 -17.49
CA THR A 2 -9.39 7.56 -18.87
C THR A 2 -9.46 6.24 -19.65
N VAL A 3 -10.14 6.24 -20.80
CA VAL A 3 -10.29 5.07 -21.70
C VAL A 3 -8.94 4.42 -22.01
N VAL A 4 -7.90 5.24 -22.15
CA VAL A 4 -6.50 4.80 -22.31
C VAL A 4 -6.07 3.82 -21.22
N ARG A 5 -6.40 4.07 -19.94
CA ARG A 5 -5.99 3.18 -18.85
C ARG A 5 -6.79 1.88 -18.85
N ALA A 6 -8.06 1.92 -19.25
CA ALA A 6 -8.89 0.72 -19.34
C ALA A 6 -8.37 -0.26 -20.40
N LEU A 7 -7.76 0.26 -21.48
CA LEU A 7 -7.15 -0.54 -22.53
C LEU A 7 -5.70 -0.92 -22.25
N ALA A 8 -4.89 0.02 -21.74
CA ALA A 8 -3.46 -0.22 -21.50
C ALA A 8 -3.18 -1.34 -20.50
N ARG A 9 -4.04 -1.51 -19.49
CA ARG A 9 -3.88 -2.51 -18.42
C ARG A 9 -4.03 -3.96 -18.93
N PRO A 10 -5.15 -4.34 -19.58
CA PRO A 10 -5.26 -5.64 -20.24
C PRO A 10 -4.13 -5.89 -21.22
N LEU A 11 -3.80 -4.91 -22.07
CA LEU A 11 -2.75 -5.05 -23.09
C LEU A 11 -1.37 -5.32 -22.47
N LEU A 12 -0.99 -4.57 -21.44
CA LEU A 12 0.27 -4.80 -20.72
C LEU A 12 0.27 -6.15 -20.00
N SER A 13 -0.88 -6.57 -19.46
CA SER A 13 -1.04 -7.84 -18.76
C SER A 13 -0.92 -9.07 -19.66
N THR A 14 -1.29 -8.96 -20.94
CA THR A 14 -1.41 -10.12 -21.84
C THR A 14 -0.16 -10.99 -21.87
N ILE A 15 1.03 -10.37 -22.01
CA ILE A 15 2.29 -11.11 -22.11
C ILE A 15 2.60 -11.90 -20.84
N PHE A 16 2.28 -11.35 -19.66
CA PHE A 16 2.52 -12.01 -18.37
C PHE A 16 1.55 -13.17 -18.13
N VAL A 17 0.29 -13.02 -18.52
CA VAL A 17 -0.69 -14.12 -18.39
C VAL A 17 -0.30 -15.28 -19.30
N ILE A 18 0.05 -15.00 -20.56
CA ILE A 18 0.44 -16.05 -21.52
C ILE A 18 1.74 -16.74 -21.09
N GLN A 19 2.79 -15.98 -20.78
CA GLN A 19 4.05 -16.57 -20.30
C GLN A 19 3.87 -17.30 -18.97
N GLY A 20 3.06 -16.76 -18.06
CA GLY A 20 2.79 -17.35 -16.77
C GLY A 20 2.06 -18.69 -16.89
N VAL A 21 1.01 -18.76 -17.71
CA VAL A 21 0.30 -20.02 -18.00
C VAL A 21 1.25 -21.05 -18.61
N ASN A 22 2.09 -20.64 -19.57
CA ASN A 22 3.07 -21.55 -20.16
C ASN A 22 4.11 -22.04 -19.14
N SER A 23 4.58 -21.16 -18.25
CA SER A 23 5.54 -21.51 -17.20
C SER A 23 4.95 -22.46 -16.14
N VAL A 24 3.64 -22.39 -15.90
CA VAL A 24 2.93 -23.32 -15.00
C VAL A 24 2.70 -24.67 -15.68
N ARG A 25 2.22 -24.66 -16.94
CA ARG A 25 1.83 -25.87 -17.66
C ARG A 25 3.01 -26.65 -18.23
N ASN A 26 4.01 -25.95 -18.76
CA ASN A 26 5.18 -26.53 -19.44
C ASN A 26 6.48 -25.89 -18.92
N PRO A 27 6.87 -26.14 -17.65
CA PRO A 27 8.08 -25.56 -17.07
C PRO A 27 9.39 -26.17 -17.62
N GLU A 28 9.36 -27.41 -18.12
CA GLU A 28 10.55 -28.21 -18.45
C GLU A 28 11.49 -27.50 -19.45
N PRO A 29 11.01 -26.87 -20.53
CA PRO A 29 11.87 -26.16 -21.49
C PRO A 29 12.56 -24.92 -20.91
N LEU A 30 12.05 -24.40 -19.78
CA LEU A 30 12.57 -23.19 -19.13
C LEU A 30 13.62 -23.53 -18.06
N VAL A 31 13.66 -24.76 -17.57
CA VAL A 31 14.57 -25.22 -16.51
C VAL A 31 16.04 -24.97 -16.84
N PRO A 32 16.57 -25.35 -18.03
CA PRO A 32 18.00 -25.19 -18.31
C PRO A 32 18.46 -23.72 -18.28
N LYS A 33 17.56 -22.80 -18.67
CA LYS A 33 17.82 -21.35 -18.62
C LYS A 33 17.64 -20.78 -17.21
N ALA A 34 16.73 -21.34 -16.43
CA ALA A 34 16.41 -20.85 -15.09
C ALA A 34 17.40 -21.33 -14.01
N GLN A 35 17.98 -22.52 -14.14
CA GLN A 35 18.93 -23.12 -13.21
C GLN A 35 20.04 -22.16 -12.75
N PRO A 36 20.87 -21.57 -13.64
CA PRO A 36 22.02 -20.76 -13.21
C PRO A 36 21.63 -19.49 -12.44
N VAL A 37 20.44 -18.94 -12.70
CA VAL A 37 19.90 -17.80 -11.96
C VAL A 37 19.32 -18.24 -10.63
N THR A 38 18.61 -19.36 -10.64
CA THR A 38 17.94 -19.93 -9.46
C THR A 38 18.95 -20.38 -8.40
N ASP A 39 20.00 -21.07 -8.80
CA ASP A 39 21.05 -21.58 -7.89
C ASP A 39 21.77 -20.45 -7.16
N ARG A 40 21.83 -19.25 -7.77
CA ARG A 40 22.40 -18.05 -7.16
C ARG A 40 21.40 -17.31 -6.27
N LEU A 41 20.12 -17.27 -6.66
CA LEU A 41 19.10 -16.50 -5.96
C LEU A 41 18.49 -17.22 -4.76
N VAL A 42 18.21 -18.53 -4.85
CA VAL A 42 17.63 -19.32 -3.76
C VAL A 42 18.41 -19.19 -2.45
N PRO A 43 19.76 -19.33 -2.40
CA PRO A 43 20.50 -19.18 -1.15
C PRO A 43 20.47 -17.75 -0.60
N LEU A 44 20.40 -16.73 -1.46
CA LEU A 44 20.25 -15.33 -1.03
C LEU A 44 18.87 -15.09 -0.42
N VAL A 45 17.82 -15.63 -1.05
CA VAL A 45 16.46 -15.53 -0.53
C VAL A 45 16.34 -16.26 0.81
N LYS A 46 16.87 -17.49 0.95
CA LYS A 46 16.85 -18.23 2.22
C LYS A 46 17.54 -17.50 3.38
N LYS A 47 18.56 -16.67 3.09
CA LYS A 47 19.27 -15.86 4.11
C LYS A 47 18.47 -14.65 4.62
N VAL A 48 17.63 -14.08 3.77
CA VAL A 48 16.86 -12.85 4.06
C VAL A 48 15.42 -13.16 4.45
N ALA A 49 14.89 -14.29 3.99
CA ALA A 49 13.52 -14.70 4.25
C ALA A 49 13.33 -15.10 5.73
N PRO A 50 12.18 -14.75 6.33
CA PRO A 50 11.81 -15.24 7.65
C PRO A 50 11.80 -16.78 7.67
N PRO A 51 12.13 -17.43 8.81
CA PRO A 51 12.19 -18.90 8.91
C PRO A 51 10.94 -19.61 8.37
N GLN A 52 9.76 -19.00 8.57
CA GLN A 52 8.46 -19.51 8.14
C GLN A 52 8.28 -19.55 6.61
N VAL A 53 9.07 -18.75 5.88
CA VAL A 53 9.04 -18.67 4.40
C VAL A 53 10.17 -19.49 3.80
N SER A 54 11.34 -19.53 4.45
CA SER A 54 12.50 -20.30 3.98
C SER A 54 12.22 -21.79 3.80
N ASP A 55 11.40 -22.38 4.68
CA ASP A 55 10.99 -23.79 4.60
C ASP A 55 9.98 -24.07 3.47
N ARG A 56 9.30 -23.04 2.96
CA ARG A 56 8.33 -23.16 1.87
C ARG A 56 8.91 -22.89 0.48
N ILE A 57 10.19 -22.53 0.39
CA ILE A 57 10.84 -22.29 -0.90
C ILE A 57 11.06 -23.65 -1.59
N PRO A 58 10.46 -23.90 -2.77
CA PRO A 58 10.68 -25.16 -3.47
C PRO A 58 12.16 -25.34 -3.82
N GLU A 59 12.72 -26.52 -3.58
CA GLU A 59 14.14 -26.78 -3.83
C GLU A 59 14.43 -27.09 -5.31
N THR A 60 13.43 -27.54 -6.04
CA THR A 60 13.56 -27.88 -7.46
C THR A 60 13.33 -26.66 -8.35
N THR A 61 14.20 -26.45 -9.35
CA THR A 61 14.05 -25.38 -10.35
C THR A 61 12.70 -25.43 -11.08
N VAL A 62 12.17 -26.62 -11.36
CA VAL A 62 10.85 -26.81 -11.99
C VAL A 62 9.74 -26.11 -11.19
N ASN A 63 9.70 -26.34 -9.88
CA ASN A 63 8.67 -25.73 -9.02
C ASN A 63 8.88 -24.21 -8.87
N LEU A 64 10.12 -23.72 -8.96
CA LEU A 64 10.40 -22.28 -8.95
C LEU A 64 9.95 -21.60 -10.25
N VAL A 65 10.11 -22.26 -11.40
CA VAL A 65 9.55 -21.81 -12.68
C VAL A 65 8.02 -21.78 -12.62
N ARG A 66 7.39 -22.83 -12.08
CA ARG A 66 5.92 -22.87 -11.88
C ARG A 66 5.45 -21.77 -10.94
N LEU A 67 6.16 -21.54 -9.83
CA LEU A 67 5.85 -20.48 -8.88
C LEU A 67 5.94 -19.10 -9.54
N ASN A 68 7.02 -18.84 -10.29
CA ASN A 68 7.17 -17.62 -11.07
C ASN A 68 6.03 -17.45 -12.08
N GLY A 69 5.63 -18.53 -12.75
CA GLY A 69 4.47 -18.54 -13.65
C GLY A 69 3.17 -18.17 -12.95
N ALA A 70 2.91 -18.73 -11.76
CA ALA A 70 1.75 -18.40 -10.96
C ALA A 70 1.74 -16.92 -10.54
N VAL A 71 2.89 -16.37 -10.14
CA VAL A 71 3.06 -14.94 -9.85
C VAL A 71 2.72 -14.09 -11.07
N GLN A 72 3.16 -14.50 -12.27
CA GLN A 72 2.86 -13.77 -13.50
C GLN A 72 1.37 -13.78 -13.85
N VAL A 73 0.69 -14.93 -13.68
CA VAL A 73 -0.77 -15.01 -13.91
C VAL A 73 -1.53 -14.16 -12.91
N LEU A 74 -1.25 -14.32 -11.61
CA LEU A 74 -1.93 -13.56 -10.55
C LEU A 74 -1.67 -12.07 -10.67
N GLY A 75 -0.42 -11.68 -10.90
CA GLY A 75 -0.02 -10.28 -11.11
C GLY A 75 -0.65 -9.68 -12.36
N GLY A 76 -0.72 -10.43 -13.46
CA GLY A 76 -1.38 -10.03 -14.69
C GLY A 76 -2.88 -9.82 -14.48
N LEU A 77 -3.57 -10.79 -13.90
CA LEU A 77 -5.00 -10.68 -13.60
C LEU A 77 -5.29 -9.51 -12.64
N ALA A 78 -4.46 -9.28 -11.63
CA ALA A 78 -4.57 -8.13 -10.73
C ALA A 78 -4.39 -6.79 -11.49
N LEU A 79 -3.44 -6.73 -12.41
CA LEU A 79 -3.19 -5.56 -13.26
C LEU A 79 -4.37 -5.32 -14.22
N ALA A 80 -4.87 -6.35 -14.89
CA ALA A 80 -5.96 -6.28 -15.86
C ALA A 80 -7.31 -5.92 -15.21
N THR A 81 -7.65 -6.54 -14.08
CA THR A 81 -8.90 -6.29 -13.35
C THR A 81 -8.87 -5.00 -12.51
N GLY A 82 -7.68 -4.45 -12.27
CA GLY A 82 -7.47 -3.27 -11.43
C GLY A 82 -7.48 -3.56 -9.92
N LYS A 83 -7.83 -4.78 -9.47
CA LYS A 83 -7.82 -5.16 -8.06
C LYS A 83 -6.39 -5.47 -7.62
N GLY A 84 -5.85 -4.70 -6.66
CA GLY A 84 -4.46 -4.88 -6.22
C GLY A 84 -3.42 -4.47 -7.26
N ARG A 85 -3.80 -3.63 -8.24
CA ARG A 85 -2.98 -3.22 -9.40
C ARG A 85 -1.52 -2.89 -9.05
N ARG A 86 -1.31 -2.08 -8.01
CA ARG A 86 0.04 -1.63 -7.62
C ARG A 86 0.90 -2.80 -7.16
N LEU A 87 0.34 -3.70 -6.35
CA LEU A 87 1.02 -4.91 -5.89
C LEU A 87 1.25 -5.87 -7.05
N GLY A 88 0.25 -6.09 -7.90
CA GLY A 88 0.39 -6.91 -9.10
C GLY A 88 1.51 -6.41 -10.02
N ALA A 89 1.53 -5.11 -10.32
CA ALA A 89 2.57 -4.49 -11.14
C ALA A 89 3.97 -4.58 -10.49
N SER A 90 4.08 -4.36 -9.18
CA SER A 90 5.35 -4.53 -8.44
C SER A 90 5.84 -5.97 -8.45
N LEU A 91 4.94 -6.94 -8.27
CA LEU A 91 5.27 -8.36 -8.32
C LEU A 91 5.74 -8.76 -9.73
N LEU A 92 5.02 -8.33 -10.77
CA LEU A 92 5.42 -8.55 -12.15
C LEU A 92 6.78 -7.94 -12.43
N ALA A 93 7.04 -6.70 -12.00
CA ALA A 93 8.31 -6.02 -12.18
C ALA A 93 9.45 -6.77 -11.50
N ALA A 94 9.24 -7.22 -10.26
CA ALA A 94 10.22 -8.01 -9.51
C ALA A 94 10.49 -9.37 -10.18
N SER A 95 9.45 -10.03 -10.70
CA SER A 95 9.58 -11.32 -11.39
C SER A 95 10.29 -11.22 -12.75
N LEU A 96 10.15 -10.08 -13.44
CA LEU A 96 10.66 -9.87 -14.79
C LEU A 96 12.18 -9.73 -14.83
N VAL A 97 12.79 -9.20 -13.78
CA VAL A 97 14.26 -9.02 -13.70
C VAL A 97 14.99 -10.36 -13.77
N PRO A 98 14.77 -11.33 -12.85
CA PRO A 98 15.47 -12.62 -12.91
C PRO A 98 15.08 -13.43 -14.15
N SER A 99 13.83 -13.36 -14.62
CA SER A 99 13.42 -14.08 -15.83
C SER A 99 14.07 -13.53 -17.10
N THR A 100 14.37 -12.23 -17.16
CA THR A 100 15.06 -11.61 -18.30
C THR A 100 16.54 -12.00 -18.32
N VAL A 101 17.18 -12.02 -17.16
CA VAL A 101 18.59 -12.46 -17.03
C VAL A 101 18.72 -13.93 -17.44
N ALA A 102 17.77 -14.78 -17.05
CA ALA A 102 17.75 -16.20 -17.42
C ALA A 102 17.43 -16.40 -18.91
N GLY A 103 16.44 -15.67 -19.44
CA GLY A 103 15.90 -15.92 -20.79
C GLY A 103 16.75 -15.38 -21.93
N HIS A 104 17.44 -14.25 -21.72
CA HIS A 104 18.10 -13.48 -22.78
C HIS A 104 19.47 -12.88 -22.36
N PRO A 105 20.46 -13.70 -21.98
CA PRO A 105 21.80 -13.24 -21.62
C PRO A 105 22.63 -12.84 -22.86
N PHE A 106 22.23 -11.79 -23.57
CA PHE A 106 22.89 -11.34 -24.82
C PHE A 106 24.39 -11.03 -24.65
N TRP A 107 24.85 -10.76 -23.42
CA TRP A 107 26.25 -10.52 -23.08
C TRP A 107 27.10 -11.79 -23.11
N GLN A 108 26.51 -12.98 -23.04
CA GLN A 108 27.20 -14.28 -23.12
C GLN A 108 27.25 -14.83 -24.55
N GLU A 109 26.51 -14.22 -25.47
CA GLU A 109 26.41 -14.68 -26.85
C GLU A 109 27.59 -14.21 -27.70
N THR A 110 28.18 -15.14 -28.47
CA THR A 110 29.37 -14.87 -29.31
C THR A 110 28.97 -14.59 -30.76
N ASP A 111 27.92 -15.24 -31.24
CA ASP A 111 27.40 -15.02 -32.58
C ASP A 111 26.75 -13.62 -32.68
N LYS A 112 27.18 -12.81 -33.67
CA LYS A 112 26.70 -11.43 -33.83
C LYS A 112 25.20 -11.35 -34.13
N GLN A 113 24.65 -12.28 -34.90
CA GLN A 113 23.23 -12.30 -35.27
C GLN A 113 22.37 -12.71 -34.08
N VAL A 114 22.73 -13.80 -33.41
CA VAL A 114 22.00 -14.29 -32.22
C VAL A 114 22.05 -13.26 -31.09
N LYS A 115 23.20 -12.61 -30.90
CA LYS A 115 23.36 -11.53 -29.92
C LYS A 115 22.43 -10.35 -30.20
N GLY A 116 22.28 -9.96 -31.47
CA GLY A 116 21.35 -8.91 -31.89
C GLY A 116 19.90 -9.24 -31.51
N VAL A 117 19.47 -10.47 -31.80
CA VAL A 117 18.12 -10.95 -31.45
C VAL A 117 17.90 -10.99 -29.94
N GLN A 118 18.84 -11.53 -29.17
CA GLN A 118 18.74 -11.57 -27.70
C GLN A 118 18.69 -10.17 -27.09
N ARG A 119 19.50 -9.23 -27.62
CA ARG A 119 19.48 -7.83 -27.17
C ARG A 119 18.12 -7.18 -27.38
N ILE A 120 17.46 -7.44 -28.50
CA ILE A 120 16.11 -6.92 -28.76
C ILE A 120 15.11 -7.46 -27.73
N GLN A 121 15.16 -8.75 -27.40
CA GLN A 121 14.26 -9.33 -26.39
C GLN A 121 14.52 -8.77 -25.00
N PHE A 122 15.79 -8.59 -24.63
CA PHE A 122 16.16 -7.90 -23.40
C PHE A 122 15.57 -6.48 -23.34
N LEU A 123 15.71 -5.70 -24.43
CA LEU A 123 15.16 -4.35 -24.49
C LEU A 123 13.63 -4.32 -24.43
N LYS A 124 12.93 -5.29 -25.04
CA LYS A 124 11.48 -5.43 -24.90
C LYS A 124 11.08 -5.65 -23.44
N ASN A 125 11.80 -6.50 -22.72
CA ASN A 125 11.54 -6.71 -21.29
C ASN A 125 11.83 -5.45 -20.46
N MET A 126 12.84 -4.66 -20.82
CA MET A 126 13.08 -3.35 -20.18
C MET A 126 11.95 -2.35 -20.45
N SER A 127 11.42 -2.31 -21.67
CA SER A 127 10.25 -1.49 -21.98
C SER A 127 9.02 -1.92 -21.17
N LEU A 128 8.78 -3.23 -21.04
CA LEU A 128 7.73 -3.78 -20.20
C LEU A 128 7.93 -3.41 -18.72
N LEU A 129 9.16 -3.51 -18.21
CA LEU A 129 9.51 -3.12 -16.86
C LEU A 129 9.17 -1.65 -16.60
N GLY A 130 9.50 -0.75 -17.53
CA GLY A 130 9.13 0.67 -17.44
C GLY A 130 7.62 0.89 -17.32
N GLY A 131 6.83 0.16 -18.14
CA GLY A 131 5.37 0.20 -18.06
C GLY A 131 4.83 -0.32 -16.72
N LEU A 132 5.42 -1.40 -16.19
CA LEU A 132 5.05 -1.96 -14.89
C LEU A 132 5.40 -1.03 -13.72
N LEU A 133 6.57 -0.38 -13.76
CA LEU A 133 6.97 0.58 -12.73
C LEU A 133 6.03 1.79 -12.68
N LEU A 134 5.64 2.32 -13.85
CA LEU A 134 4.60 3.35 -13.93
C LEU A 134 3.27 2.86 -13.34
N ALA A 135 2.86 1.63 -13.67
CA ALA A 135 1.63 1.04 -13.13
C ALA A 135 1.69 0.78 -11.60
N ALA A 136 2.88 0.53 -11.05
CA ALA A 136 3.08 0.31 -9.62
C ALA A 136 2.93 1.59 -8.78
N VAL A 137 3.31 2.74 -9.35
CA VAL A 137 3.21 4.05 -8.66
C VAL A 137 1.93 4.81 -9.00
N ASP A 138 1.24 4.47 -10.09
CA ASP A 138 0.01 5.15 -10.49
C ASP A 138 -1.09 4.98 -9.42
N THR A 139 -1.59 6.09 -8.89
CA THR A 139 -2.64 6.16 -7.86
C THR A 139 -4.03 6.43 -8.43
N GLU A 140 -4.17 6.54 -9.76
CA GLU A 140 -5.43 6.75 -10.47
C GLU A 140 -6.27 7.96 -9.98
N GLY A 141 -5.63 8.93 -9.31
CA GLY A 141 -6.31 10.07 -8.69
C GLY A 141 -7.01 9.75 -7.37
N GLN A 142 -6.94 8.51 -6.88
CA GLN A 142 -7.38 8.18 -5.54
C GLN A 142 -6.28 8.50 -4.53
N PRO A 143 -6.58 9.20 -3.42
CA PRO A 143 -5.60 9.42 -2.38
C PRO A 143 -5.09 8.07 -1.87
N GLY A 144 -3.77 7.92 -1.86
CA GLY A 144 -3.11 6.71 -1.38
C GLY A 144 -3.51 6.37 0.06
N LEU A 145 -3.34 5.11 0.47
CA LEU A 145 -3.66 4.66 1.84
C LEU A 145 -2.98 5.52 2.91
N VAL A 146 -1.73 5.92 2.70
CA VAL A 146 -0.98 6.83 3.57
C VAL A 146 -1.62 8.22 3.66
N TRP A 147 -2.13 8.74 2.53
CA TRP A 147 -2.86 10.00 2.52
C TRP A 147 -4.16 9.90 3.31
N ARG A 148 -4.90 8.79 3.18
CA ARG A 148 -6.14 8.56 3.94
C ARG A 148 -5.88 8.37 5.43
N ALA A 149 -4.84 7.63 5.81
CA ALA A 149 -4.46 7.45 7.20
C ALA A 149 -4.05 8.77 7.86
N SER A 150 -3.24 9.58 7.16
CA SER A 150 -2.80 10.90 7.67
C SER A 150 -3.92 11.93 7.69
N HIS A 151 -4.83 11.93 6.72
CA HIS A 151 -5.99 12.83 6.72
C HIS A 151 -7.03 12.43 7.76
N GLY A 152 -7.30 11.14 7.94
CA GLY A 152 -8.17 10.64 9.01
C GLY A 152 -7.65 11.03 10.39
N ALA A 153 -6.35 10.85 10.64
CA ALA A 153 -5.72 11.27 11.90
C ALA A 153 -5.77 12.80 12.10
N LYS A 154 -5.55 13.59 11.04
CA LYS A 154 -5.67 15.05 11.09
C LYS A 154 -7.11 15.52 11.32
N ALA A 155 -8.08 14.86 10.70
CA ALA A 155 -9.51 15.14 10.87
C ALA A 155 -9.96 14.82 12.31
N ALA A 156 -9.62 13.62 12.81
CA ALA A 156 -9.88 13.21 14.18
C ALA A 156 -9.28 14.23 15.18
N LYS A 157 -8.00 14.60 15.02
CA LYS A 157 -7.33 15.60 15.86
C LYS A 157 -8.00 16.97 15.83
N ARG A 158 -8.56 17.39 14.69
CA ARG A 158 -9.31 18.64 14.56
C ARG A 158 -10.64 18.58 15.32
N GLU A 159 -11.34 17.46 15.24
CA GLU A 159 -12.58 17.25 15.98
C GLU A 159 -12.35 17.20 17.49
N THR A 160 -11.31 16.49 17.95
CA THR A 160 -10.96 16.46 19.39
C THR A 160 -10.62 17.86 19.91
N LYS A 161 -9.85 18.64 19.14
CA LYS A 161 -9.54 20.04 19.50
C LYS A 161 -10.79 20.92 19.55
N ARG A 162 -11.77 20.71 18.67
CA ARG A 162 -13.04 21.44 18.67
C ARG A 162 -13.88 21.06 19.89
N GLY A 163 -14.03 19.76 20.16
CA GLY A 163 -14.74 19.26 21.35
C GLY A 163 -14.14 19.78 22.65
N ALA A 164 -12.80 19.73 22.79
CA ALA A 164 -12.11 20.28 23.96
C ALA A 164 -12.32 21.79 24.14
N LYS A 165 -12.36 22.56 23.04
CA LYS A 165 -12.66 24.00 23.09
C LYS A 165 -14.11 24.28 23.51
N LEU A 166 -15.06 23.50 23.03
CA LEU A 166 -16.47 23.63 23.40
C LEU A 166 -16.68 23.28 24.87
N ALA A 167 -16.15 22.16 25.34
CA ALA A 167 -16.18 21.78 26.76
C ALA A 167 -15.55 22.86 27.66
N LYS A 168 -14.43 23.47 27.23
CA LYS A 168 -13.81 24.58 27.97
C LYS A 168 -14.68 25.85 28.01
N ARG A 169 -15.49 26.10 26.96
CA ARG A 169 -16.42 27.24 26.92
C ARG A 169 -17.62 27.00 27.81
N GLU A 170 -18.21 25.81 27.75
CA GLU A 170 -19.34 25.41 28.60
C GLU A 170 -18.96 25.45 30.08
N THR A 171 -17.83 24.86 30.46
CA THR A 171 -17.33 24.92 31.84
C THR A 171 -17.10 26.36 32.32
N LYS A 172 -16.59 27.25 31.46
CA LYS A 172 -16.42 28.67 31.78
C LYS A 172 -17.77 29.41 31.93
N GLN A 173 -18.79 29.02 31.17
CA GLN A 173 -20.15 29.58 31.29
C GLN A 173 -20.81 29.11 32.59
N LEU A 174 -20.77 27.81 32.87
CA LEU A 174 -21.29 27.23 34.12
C LEU A 174 -20.59 27.85 35.35
N ALA A 175 -19.27 28.05 35.29
CA ALA A 175 -18.53 28.73 36.36
C ALA A 175 -18.97 30.21 36.56
N ARG A 176 -19.40 30.89 35.49
CA ARG A 176 -19.93 32.26 35.58
C ARG A 176 -21.34 32.28 36.16
N GLU A 177 -22.20 31.38 35.72
CA GLU A 177 -23.57 31.23 36.21
C GLU A 177 -23.59 30.86 37.70
N THR A 178 -22.83 29.85 38.10
CA THR A 178 -22.66 29.48 39.51
C THR A 178 -22.14 30.64 40.36
N LYS A 179 -21.18 31.42 39.85
CA LYS A 179 -20.69 32.64 40.55
C LYS A 179 -21.76 33.73 40.65
N GLN A 180 -22.63 33.88 39.65
CA GLN A 180 -23.73 34.84 39.68
C GLN A 180 -24.81 34.42 40.67
N LEU A 181 -25.19 33.14 40.68
CA LEU A 181 -26.13 32.56 41.64
C LEU A 181 -25.62 32.66 43.08
N ALA A 182 -24.33 32.38 43.31
CA ALA A 182 -23.72 32.55 44.63
C ALA A 182 -23.77 34.03 45.10
N ARG A 183 -23.60 34.98 44.17
CA ARG A 183 -23.69 36.42 44.47
C ARG A 183 -25.13 36.86 44.77
N SER A 184 -26.13 36.36 44.05
CA SER A 184 -27.53 36.66 44.31
C SER A 184 -27.97 36.08 45.65
N ALA A 185 -27.67 34.81 45.93
CA ALA A 185 -27.95 34.17 47.21
C ALA A 185 -27.32 34.94 48.40
N LYS A 186 -26.07 35.39 48.25
CA LYS A 186 -25.41 36.21 49.28
C LYS A 186 -26.09 37.57 49.49
N ARG A 187 -26.62 38.19 48.42
CA ARG A 187 -27.37 39.45 48.51
C ARG A 187 -28.71 39.25 49.21
N GLU A 188 -29.44 38.20 48.85
CA GLU A 188 -30.71 37.85 49.50
C GLU A 188 -30.52 37.54 50.98
N ALA A 189 -29.51 36.73 51.32
CA ALA A 189 -29.17 36.45 52.71
C ALA A 189 -28.89 37.73 53.52
N ARG A 190 -28.13 38.69 52.96
CA ARG A 190 -27.88 40.00 53.59
C ARG A 190 -29.16 40.81 53.78
N LEU A 191 -30.03 40.86 52.77
CA LEU A 191 -31.31 41.56 52.85
C LEU A 191 -32.22 40.94 53.91
N ALA A 192 -32.27 39.61 54.00
CA ALA A 192 -33.00 38.90 55.04
C ALA A 192 -32.43 39.19 56.44
N THR A 193 -31.10 39.26 56.60
CA THR A 193 -30.50 39.66 57.88
C THR A 193 -30.83 41.10 58.27
N HIS A 194 -30.80 42.03 57.30
CA HIS A 194 -31.18 43.42 57.55
C HIS A 194 -32.66 43.57 57.92
N ARG A 195 -33.56 42.83 57.27
CA ARG A 195 -34.99 42.80 57.62
C ARG A 195 -35.22 42.23 59.02
N ALA A 196 -34.62 41.07 59.31
CA ALA A 196 -34.71 40.46 60.64
C ALA A 196 -34.19 41.38 61.76
N LYS A 197 -33.13 42.17 61.48
CA LYS A 197 -32.60 43.14 62.44
C LYS A 197 -33.47 44.39 62.60
N ALA A 198 -34.27 44.74 61.60
CA ALA A 198 -35.22 45.85 61.65
C ALA A 198 -36.56 45.47 62.34
N GLU A 199 -36.88 44.18 62.38
CA GLU A 199 -38.10 43.64 63.02
C GLU A 199 -37.89 43.25 64.50
N LEU A 200 -36.68 43.40 65.05
CA LEU A 200 -36.45 43.18 66.49
C LEU A 200 -37.01 44.37 67.30
N PRO A 201 -37.99 44.14 68.20
CA PRO A 201 -38.52 45.21 69.04
C PRO A 201 -37.44 45.73 69.98
N PHE A 202 -37.27 47.05 70.00
CA PHE A 202 -36.45 47.74 71.00
C PHE A 202 -37.03 47.45 72.39
N SER A 203 -36.34 46.62 73.16
CA SER A 203 -36.50 46.50 74.61
C SER A 203 -35.81 47.66 75.32
#